data_AF-A0AA37UPI8-F1
#
_entry.id   AF-A0AA37UPI8-F1
#
_cell.length_a   1.000
_cell.length_b   1.000
_cell.length_c   1.000
_cell.angle_alpha   90.00
_cell.angle_beta   90.00
_cell.angle_gamma   90.00
#
_symmetry.space_group_name_H-M   'P 1'
#
loop_
_entity.id
_entity.type
_entity.pdbx_description
1 polymer ?
#
loop_
_entity_poly.entity_id
_entity_poly.type
_entity_poly.pdbx_seq_one_letter_code
_entity_poly.pdbx_strand_id
1 'polypeptide(L)'
;MRESIPGMTAPETPGPDGRGGDVVDTVVLDLGQVVLRWEPWRAHPHLSITAWEAVAREIDFPSLNLRADAGESFASLEAEVAASWPEHAGFLARYEAAFADAIVGPVPGMPELVTDLRSAGCGCSA
;
A
#
# COMPACT_ATOMS: atom_id res chain seq x y z
N MET A 1 27.81 53.60 -34.69
CA MET A 1 27.71 53.20 -33.27
C MET A 1 26.24 53.06 -32.87
N ARG A 2 25.66 51.90 -33.20
CA ARG A 2 24.61 51.15 -32.50
C ARG A 2 24.79 49.73 -33.03
N GLU A 3 25.26 48.81 -32.20
CA GLU A 3 25.66 47.48 -32.65
C GLU A 3 24.45 46.59 -32.90
N SER A 4 24.50 45.81 -33.98
CA SER A 4 23.49 44.79 -34.31
C SER A 4 23.64 43.59 -33.38
N ILE A 5 22.56 43.18 -32.73
CA ILE A 5 22.51 41.93 -31.96
C ILE A 5 22.38 40.77 -32.97
N PRO A 6 23.34 39.84 -33.07
CA PRO A 6 23.22 38.67 -33.93
C PRO A 6 22.49 37.54 -33.21
N GLY A 7 21.58 36.88 -33.92
CA GLY A 7 21.19 35.49 -33.66
C GLY A 7 20.37 35.25 -32.39
N MET A 8 19.07 35.53 -32.44
CA MET A 8 18.10 34.87 -31.57
C MET A 8 17.07 34.21 -32.48
N THR A 9 17.33 32.96 -32.85
CA THR A 9 16.32 32.09 -33.45
C THR A 9 15.18 31.94 -32.45
N ALA A 10 13.92 32.05 -32.92
CA ALA A 10 12.75 31.77 -32.10
C ALA A 10 12.86 30.35 -31.50
N PRO A 11 12.37 30.10 -30.28
CA PRO A 11 12.31 28.74 -29.77
C PRO A 11 11.45 27.92 -30.71
N GLU A 12 12.04 26.88 -31.31
CA GLU A 12 11.30 25.85 -32.03
C GLU A 12 10.23 25.31 -31.07
N THR A 13 8.98 25.26 -31.54
CA THR A 13 7.91 24.56 -30.84
C THR A 13 8.39 23.14 -30.64
N PRO A 14 8.40 22.59 -29.41
CA PRO A 14 8.71 21.18 -29.24
C PRO A 14 7.73 20.40 -30.11
N GLY A 15 8.23 19.75 -31.16
CA GLY A 15 7.49 18.70 -31.85
C GLY A 15 7.13 17.61 -30.83
N PRO A 16 6.13 16.77 -31.12
CA PRO A 16 5.76 15.69 -30.21
C PRO A 16 7.03 14.93 -29.91
N ASP A 17 7.45 15.01 -28.66
CA ASP A 17 8.67 14.45 -28.14
C ASP A 17 8.55 12.93 -28.30
N GLY A 18 9.05 12.47 -29.44
CA GLY A 18 9.15 11.08 -29.85
C GLY A 18 10.19 10.30 -29.04
N ARG A 19 10.17 10.44 -27.71
CA ARG A 19 10.26 9.23 -26.91
C ARG A 19 8.89 8.59 -27.03
N GLY A 20 8.78 7.51 -27.80
CA GLY A 20 7.74 6.54 -27.50
C GLY A 20 7.99 6.10 -26.07
N GLY A 21 7.40 6.83 -25.11
CA GLY A 21 7.48 6.48 -23.70
C GLY A 21 6.87 5.11 -23.63
N ASP A 22 7.61 4.15 -23.07
CA ASP A 22 7.15 2.78 -22.95
C ASP A 22 5.70 2.81 -22.46
N VAL A 23 4.79 2.35 -23.33
CA VAL A 23 3.38 2.31 -22.97
C VAL A 23 3.30 1.41 -21.76
N VAL A 24 2.84 1.95 -20.64
CA VAL A 24 2.63 1.15 -19.42
C VAL A 24 1.53 0.14 -19.73
N ASP A 25 1.94 -1.09 -20.00
CA ASP A 25 1.02 -2.18 -20.34
C ASP A 25 0.49 -2.89 -19.10
N THR A 26 1.07 -2.67 -17.92
CA THR A 26 0.74 -3.38 -16.68
C THR A 26 0.90 -2.48 -15.47
N VAL A 27 -0.05 -2.58 -14.53
CA VAL A 27 0.09 -2.04 -13.17
C VAL A 27 0.09 -3.15 -12.13
N VAL A 28 0.92 -2.97 -11.09
CA VAL A 28 0.91 -3.77 -9.87
C VAL A 28 0.41 -2.87 -8.75
N LEU A 29 -0.69 -3.26 -8.13
CA LEU A 29 -1.34 -2.51 -7.06
C LEU A 29 -1.02 -3.19 -5.74
N ASP A 30 -0.60 -2.43 -4.75
CA ASP A 30 -0.62 -2.90 -3.38
C ASP A 30 -2.07 -3.15 -2.91
N LEU A 31 -2.25 -3.92 -1.84
CA LEU A 31 -3.58 -4.34 -1.38
C LEU A 31 -4.15 -3.41 -0.31
N GLY A 32 -3.45 -3.29 0.83
CA GLY A 32 -3.94 -2.63 2.03
C GLY A 32 -3.94 -1.11 1.89
N GLN A 33 -5.09 -0.47 2.08
CA GLN A 33 -5.29 0.97 1.88
C GLN A 33 -5.06 1.46 0.43
N VAL A 34 -4.82 0.55 -0.51
CA VAL A 34 -4.73 0.85 -1.94
C VAL A 34 -5.92 0.27 -2.69
N VAL A 35 -6.08 -1.06 -2.77
CA VAL A 35 -7.27 -1.69 -3.38
C VAL A 35 -8.37 -1.93 -2.35
N LEU A 36 -7.99 -2.41 -1.16
CA LEU A 36 -8.90 -2.76 -0.08
C LEU A 36 -8.68 -1.84 1.12
N ARG A 37 -9.75 -1.33 1.69
CA ARG A 37 -9.69 -0.66 2.99
C ARG A 37 -9.36 -1.70 4.06
N TRP A 38 -8.40 -1.36 4.91
CA TRP A 38 -7.83 -2.25 5.91
C TRP A 38 -7.82 -1.60 7.30
N GLU A 39 -8.67 -2.12 8.19
CA GLU A 39 -8.84 -1.65 9.56
C GLU A 39 -8.41 -2.76 10.54
N PRO A 40 -7.10 -2.91 10.82
CA PRO A 40 -6.55 -4.07 11.53
C PRO A 40 -7.09 -4.25 12.95
N TRP A 41 -7.51 -3.17 13.60
CA TRP A 41 -8.14 -3.20 14.92
C TRP A 41 -9.43 -4.02 14.98
N ARG A 42 -10.10 -4.24 13.84
CA ARG A 42 -11.33 -5.05 13.79
C ARG A 42 -11.10 -6.52 14.06
N ALA A 43 -9.88 -7.03 13.93
CA ALA A 43 -9.54 -8.38 14.35
C ALA A 43 -9.64 -8.54 15.89
N HIS A 44 -9.62 -7.44 16.64
CA HIS A 44 -9.71 -7.39 18.10
C HIS A 44 -10.95 -6.61 18.57
N PRO A 45 -12.18 -7.08 18.28
CA PRO A 45 -13.43 -6.39 18.64
C PRO A 45 -13.66 -6.26 20.16
N HIS A 46 -12.85 -6.94 20.98
CA HIS A 46 -12.86 -6.84 22.44
C HIS A 46 -12.03 -5.65 22.96
N LEU A 47 -11.23 -5.02 22.10
CA LEU A 47 -10.46 -3.82 22.43
C LEU A 47 -11.17 -2.58 21.86
N SER A 48 -11.06 -1.46 22.58
CA SER A 48 -11.31 -0.17 21.94
C SER A 48 -10.20 0.15 20.95
N ILE A 49 -10.45 1.04 19.98
CA ILE A 49 -9.43 1.47 19.01
C ILE A 49 -8.19 1.99 19.74
N THR A 50 -8.36 2.83 20.76
CA THR A 50 -7.23 3.36 21.56
C THR A 50 -6.46 2.27 22.29
N ALA A 51 -7.12 1.24 22.81
CA ALA A 51 -6.44 0.12 23.45
C ALA A 51 -5.66 -0.71 22.43
N TRP A 52 -6.24 -0.97 21.25
CA TRP A 52 -5.54 -1.65 20.16
C TRP A 52 -4.31 -0.84 19.70
N GLU A 53 -4.45 0.47 19.51
CA GLU A 53 -3.34 1.37 19.14
C GLU A 53 -2.23 1.42 20.20
N ALA A 54 -2.56 1.23 21.48
CA ALA A 54 -1.58 1.13 22.55
C ALA A 54 -0.71 -0.12 22.34
N VAL A 55 -1.34 -1.29 22.18
CA VAL A 55 -0.65 -2.56 21.93
C VAL A 55 0.14 -2.52 20.62
N ALA A 56 -0.49 -2.07 19.53
CA ALA A 56 0.12 -2.03 18.21
C ALA A 56 1.39 -1.16 18.15
N ARG A 57 1.44 -0.07 18.93
CA ARG A 57 2.64 0.77 19.07
C ARG A 57 3.71 0.10 19.91
N GLU A 58 3.32 -0.58 20.98
CA GLU A 58 4.25 -1.23 21.90
C GLU A 58 4.99 -2.39 21.24
N ILE A 59 4.28 -3.21 20.46
CA ILE A 59 4.86 -4.36 19.74
C ILE A 59 5.43 -4.02 18.35
N ASP A 60 5.31 -2.76 17.92
CA ASP A 60 5.61 -2.32 16.55
C ASP A 60 4.91 -3.16 15.47
N PHE A 61 3.58 -3.26 15.59
CA PHE A 61 2.72 -4.01 14.67
C PHE A 61 2.97 -3.70 13.17
N PRO A 62 3.19 -2.44 12.74
CA PRO A 62 3.50 -2.15 11.34
C PRO A 62 4.74 -2.91 10.83
N SER A 63 5.81 -2.96 11.61
CA SER A 63 7.03 -3.70 11.23
C SER A 63 6.80 -5.20 11.21
N LEU A 64 6.03 -5.74 12.16
CA LEU A 64 5.64 -7.15 12.18
C LEU A 64 4.78 -7.51 10.95
N ASN A 65 3.85 -6.64 10.56
CA ASN A 65 3.04 -6.82 9.36
C ASN A 65 3.90 -6.83 8.09
N LEU A 66 4.84 -5.89 7.95
CA LEU A 66 5.76 -5.86 6.81
C LEU A 66 6.62 -7.12 6.70
N ARG A 67 7.05 -7.69 7.83
CA ARG A 67 7.76 -8.98 7.86
C ARG A 67 6.86 -10.13 7.42
N ALA A 68 5.59 -10.12 7.82
CA ALA A 68 4.61 -11.09 7.35
C ALA A 68 4.39 -10.99 5.84
N ASP A 69 4.25 -9.77 5.31
CA ASP A 69 4.15 -9.51 3.87
C ASP A 69 5.40 -9.95 3.10
N ALA A 70 6.58 -9.88 3.74
CA ALA A 70 7.84 -10.39 3.21
C ALA A 70 7.97 -11.93 3.32
N GLY A 71 6.99 -12.62 3.89
CA GLY A 71 6.88 -14.08 3.93
C GLY A 71 7.22 -14.73 5.28
N GLU A 72 7.46 -13.97 6.34
CA GLU A 72 7.59 -14.54 7.68
C GLU A 72 6.24 -15.02 8.22
N SER A 73 6.19 -16.21 8.83
CA SER A 73 4.92 -16.73 9.35
C SER A 73 4.45 -15.96 10.59
N PHE A 74 3.13 -15.73 10.72
CA PHE A 74 2.53 -15.17 11.94
C PHE A 74 2.87 -15.97 13.20
N ALA A 75 3.04 -17.29 13.11
CA ALA A 75 3.46 -18.12 14.24
C ALA A 75 4.87 -17.76 14.77
N SER A 76 5.81 -17.42 13.87
CA SER A 76 7.16 -16.95 14.24
C SER A 76 7.08 -15.59 14.93
N LEU A 77 6.35 -14.65 14.32
CA LEU A 77 6.14 -13.31 14.85
C LEU A 77 5.42 -13.34 16.21
N GLU A 78 4.43 -14.20 16.37
CA GLU A 78 3.73 -14.42 17.64
C GLU A 78 4.66 -14.94 18.73
N ALA A 79 5.57 -15.86 18.42
CA ALA A 79 6.55 -16.33 19.38
C ALA A 79 7.51 -15.21 19.84
N GLU A 80 7.90 -14.32 18.93
CA GLU A 80 8.69 -13.11 19.27
C GLU A 80 7.91 -12.15 20.16
N VAL A 81 6.64 -11.88 19.82
CA VAL A 81 5.75 -11.03 20.62
C VAL A 81 5.56 -11.61 22.03
N ALA A 82 5.22 -12.89 22.14
CA ALA A 82 5.02 -13.54 23.45
C ALA A 82 6.30 -13.61 24.30
N ALA A 83 7.48 -13.65 23.69
CA ALA A 83 8.76 -13.63 24.40
C ALA A 83 9.12 -12.23 24.92
N SER A 84 8.78 -11.19 24.15
CA SER A 84 9.16 -9.79 24.43
C SER A 84 8.11 -9.04 25.25
N TRP A 85 6.83 -9.34 25.01
CA TRP A 85 5.64 -8.80 25.68
C TRP A 85 4.67 -9.93 26.05
N PRO A 86 4.93 -10.69 27.12
CA PRO A 86 4.10 -11.83 27.50
C PRO A 86 2.62 -11.50 27.74
N GLU A 87 2.30 -10.25 28.13
CA GLU A 87 0.95 -9.72 28.29
C GLU A 87 0.16 -9.59 26.98
N HIS A 88 0.86 -9.50 25.84
CA HIS A 88 0.27 -9.42 24.50
C HIS A 88 0.31 -10.77 23.76
N ALA A 89 0.63 -11.86 24.45
CA ALA A 89 0.61 -13.19 23.87
C ALA A 89 -0.78 -13.54 23.29
N GLY A 90 -0.78 -14.07 22.08
CA GLY A 90 -1.95 -14.39 21.26
C GLY A 90 -2.45 -13.23 20.40
N PHE A 91 -1.84 -12.04 20.46
CA PHE A 91 -2.30 -10.87 19.72
C PHE A 91 -2.23 -11.08 18.20
N LEU A 92 -1.11 -11.62 17.68
CA LEU A 92 -0.93 -11.87 16.25
C LEU A 92 -1.65 -13.14 15.81
N ALA A 93 -1.68 -14.19 16.63
CA ALA A 93 -2.48 -15.38 16.34
C ALA A 93 -3.97 -15.04 16.17
N ARG A 94 -4.50 -14.15 17.01
CA ARG A 94 -5.86 -13.64 16.86
C ARG A 94 -6.00 -12.79 15.61
N TYR A 95 -5.03 -11.90 15.34
CA TYR A 95 -5.03 -11.07 14.15
C TYR A 95 -5.13 -11.90 12.88
N GLU A 96 -4.30 -12.94 12.75
CA GLU A 96 -4.29 -13.87 11.62
C GLU A 96 -5.63 -14.59 11.49
N ALA A 97 -6.15 -15.16 12.58
CA ALA A 97 -7.40 -15.91 12.57
C ALA A 97 -8.63 -15.03 12.20
N ALA A 98 -8.58 -13.74 12.51
CA ALA A 98 -9.66 -12.77 12.24
C ALA A 98 -9.29 -11.76 11.14
N PHE A 99 -8.30 -12.05 10.28
CA PHE A 99 -7.83 -11.11 9.27
C PHE A 99 -8.95 -10.65 8.32
N ALA A 100 -9.89 -11.53 7.99
CA ALA A 100 -11.04 -11.19 7.16
C ALA A 100 -11.88 -10.03 7.74
N ASP A 101 -11.97 -9.90 9.07
CA ASP A 101 -12.71 -8.83 9.73
C ASP A 101 -12.00 -7.47 9.60
N ALA A 102 -10.68 -7.47 9.35
CA ALA A 102 -9.90 -6.27 9.09
C ALA A 102 -10.13 -5.70 7.68
N ILE A 103 -10.74 -6.45 6.77
CA ILE A 103 -11.01 -6.00 5.40
C ILE A 103 -12.44 -5.45 5.33
N VAL A 104 -12.57 -4.13 5.17
CA VAL A 104 -13.86 -3.43 5.28
C VAL A 104 -14.46 -3.04 3.91
N GLY A 105 -13.97 -3.67 2.84
CA GLY A 105 -14.39 -3.46 1.46
C GLY A 105 -13.39 -2.65 0.62
N PRO A 106 -13.73 -2.35 -0.64
CA PRO A 106 -12.81 -1.67 -1.55
C PRO A 106 -12.57 -0.21 -1.15
N VAL A 107 -11.39 0.31 -1.47
CA VAL A 107 -11.14 1.75 -1.47
C VAL A 107 -12.06 2.40 -2.51
N PRO A 108 -12.78 3.49 -2.18
CA PRO A 108 -13.68 4.15 -3.13
C PRO A 108 -12.96 4.56 -4.42
N GLY A 109 -13.56 4.28 -5.58
CA GLY A 109 -12.97 4.60 -6.89
C GLY A 109 -12.03 3.55 -7.47
N MET A 110 -11.52 2.62 -6.64
CA MET A 110 -10.61 1.57 -7.13
C MET A 110 -11.27 0.52 -8.02
N PRO A 111 -12.51 0.05 -7.73
CA PRO A 111 -13.19 -0.88 -8.64
C PRO A 111 -13.37 -0.28 -10.05
N GLU A 112 -13.71 1.00 -10.13
CA GLU A 112 -13.85 1.75 -11.38
C GLU A 112 -12.49 1.88 -12.09
N LEU A 113 -11.45 2.32 -11.38
CA LEU A 113 -10.11 2.46 -11.94
C LEU A 113 -9.55 1.13 -12.50
N VAL A 114 -9.71 0.03 -11.77
CA VAL A 114 -9.28 -1.30 -12.26
C VAL A 114 -10.06 -1.72 -13.50
N THR A 115 -11.35 -1.37 -13.57
CA THR A 115 -12.19 -1.62 -14.76
C THR A 115 -11.71 -0.80 -15.96
N ASP A 116 -11.38 0.47 -15.75
CA ASP A 116 -10.89 1.37 -16.80
C ASP A 116 -9.53 0.91 -17.34
N LEU A 117 -8.59 0.55 -16.45
CA LEU A 117 -7.28 0.02 -16.83
C LEU A 117 -7.40 -1.24 -17.68
N ARG A 118 -8.22 -2.21 -17.24
CA ARG A 118 -8.48 -3.44 -18.00
C ARG A 118 -9.13 -3.16 -19.35
N SER A 119 -10.06 -2.20 -19.40
CA SER A 119 -10.74 -1.81 -20.65
C SER A 119 -9.79 -1.11 -21.63
N ALA A 120 -8.75 -0.44 -21.14
CA ALA A 120 -7.68 0.15 -21.95
C ALA A 120 -6.63 -0.88 -22.42
N GLY A 121 -6.77 -2.16 -22.07
CA GLY A 121 -5.80 -3.21 -22.39
C GLY A 121 -4.58 -3.22 -21.46
N CYS A 122 -4.63 -2.51 -20.34
CA CYS A 122 -3.59 -2.55 -19.31
C CYS A 122 -3.84 -3.74 -18.35
N GLY A 123 -2.83 -4.59 -18.18
CA GLY A 123 -2.84 -5.66 -17.19
C GLY A 123 -2.90 -5.12 -15.77
N CYS A 124 -3.56 -5.86 -14.87
CA CYS A 124 -3.63 -5.51 -13.45
C CYS A 124 -3.36 -6.74 -12.59
N SER A 125 -2.33 -6.65 -11.74
CA SER A 125 -2.07 -7.59 -10.65
C SER A 125 -2.20 -6.86 -9.32
N ALA A 126 -2.71 -7.56 -8.32
CA ALA A 126 -2.69 -7.18 -6.91
C ALA A 126 -2.19 -8.37 -6.09
#